data_AF-A0A972G9R5-F1
#
_entry.id   AF-A0A972G9R5-F1
#
_cell.length_a   1.000
_cell.length_b   1.000
_cell.length_c   1.000
_cell.angle_alpha   90.00
_cell.angle_beta   90.00
_cell.angle_gamma   90.00
#
_symmetry.space_group_name_H-M   'P 1'
#
loop_
_entity.id
_entity.type
_entity.pdbx_description
1 polymer ?
#
loop_
_entity_poly.entity_id
_entity_poly.type
_entity_poly.pdbx_seq_one_letter_code
_entity_poly.pdbx_strand_id
1 'polypeptide(L)'
;MALSRCLGETAEFRAVAAATNAPGLVRSSSEFDGVAADPEPERAKRRALWEAHERIAICHWWQGDIPARTLPDTWVSETGLALTLRRLRQGAYLLRRSAFWRLDYDADIAVVICKSETRQGQEPILGFGAATSVADAARHACREMLLMEVNLQGLVGSRAGITDLDVRPVERVIEAYQTHCPRLLDPSDPREPDEPEAAMPDHLGSEPSVNFDDLSIGDGRAVWACRLPDAVYRSRDRGLAGPFMTRPAGSQEEEEDDG
;
A
#
# COMPACT_ATOMS: atom_id res chain seq x y z
N MET A 1 14.05 7.15 -11.23
CA MET A 1 12.85 6.39 -10.83
C MET A 1 12.71 6.27 -9.31
N ALA A 2 13.66 5.67 -8.57
CA ALA A 2 13.57 5.54 -7.10
C ALA A 2 13.56 6.90 -6.36
N LEU A 3 14.52 7.79 -6.66
CA LEU A 3 14.62 9.12 -6.05
C LEU A 3 13.34 9.95 -6.17
N SER A 4 12.67 9.93 -7.34
CA SER A 4 11.43 10.70 -7.53
C SER A 4 10.28 10.22 -6.64
N ARG A 5 10.22 8.92 -6.34
CA ARG A 5 9.21 8.38 -5.42
C ARG A 5 9.58 8.68 -3.97
N CYS A 6 10.83 8.55 -3.56
CA CYS A 6 11.25 8.97 -2.21
C CYS A 6 10.92 10.46 -1.97
N LEU A 7 11.14 11.31 -2.98
CA LEU A 7 10.75 12.71 -2.93
C LEU A 7 9.23 12.91 -2.88
N GLY A 8 8.46 12.09 -3.61
CA GLY A 8 6.99 12.08 -3.54
C GLY A 8 6.47 11.68 -2.16
N GLU A 9 6.90 10.54 -1.62
CA GLU A 9 6.53 10.05 -0.29
C GLU A 9 6.92 11.04 0.82
N THR A 10 8.07 11.71 0.67
CA THR A 10 8.48 12.79 1.59
C THR A 10 7.55 13.99 1.51
N ALA A 11 7.17 14.42 0.30
CA ALA A 11 6.23 15.53 0.11
C ALA A 11 4.84 15.19 0.68
N GLU A 12 4.34 13.96 0.45
CA GLU A 12 3.09 13.45 1.03
C GLU A 12 3.14 13.49 2.56
N PHE A 13 4.22 12.98 3.17
CA PHE A 13 4.39 12.99 4.62
C PHE A 13 4.36 14.41 5.20
N ARG A 14 5.11 15.33 4.61
CA ARG A 14 5.19 16.72 5.08
C ARG A 14 3.87 17.46 4.92
N ALA A 15 3.18 17.26 3.80
CA ALA A 15 1.88 17.86 3.54
C ALA A 15 0.82 17.38 4.52
N VAL A 16 0.75 16.07 4.79
CA VAL A 16 -0.20 15.51 5.77
C VAL A 16 0.12 16.00 7.18
N ALA A 17 1.39 16.07 7.57
CA ALA A 17 1.80 16.61 8.87
C ALA A 17 1.42 18.08 9.01
N ALA A 18 1.66 18.90 7.98
CA ALA A 18 1.27 20.30 7.97
C ALA A 18 -0.25 20.48 8.07
N ALA A 19 -1.03 19.67 7.34
CA ALA A 19 -2.49 19.71 7.38
C ALA A 19 -3.08 19.26 8.72
N THR A 20 -2.47 18.26 9.38
CA THR A 20 -2.90 17.76 10.69
C THR A 20 -2.61 18.76 11.81
N ASN A 21 -1.51 19.51 11.70
CA ASN A 21 -1.07 20.49 12.69
C ASN A 21 -1.65 21.91 12.45
N ALA A 22 -2.48 22.10 11.43
CA ALA A 22 -3.03 23.41 11.08
C ALA A 22 -4.10 23.86 12.11
N PRO A 23 -3.98 25.05 12.72
CA PRO A 23 -4.96 25.55 13.68
C PRO A 23 -6.36 25.65 13.05
N GLY A 24 -7.36 25.00 13.65
CA GLY A 24 -8.75 25.04 13.20
C GLY A 24 -9.19 23.94 12.22
N LEU A 25 -8.26 23.09 11.75
CA LEU A 25 -8.56 21.86 11.02
C LEU A 25 -8.04 20.68 11.84
N VAL A 26 -8.88 20.13 12.74
CA VAL A 26 -8.56 18.83 13.36
C VAL A 26 -8.86 17.75 12.31
N ARG A 27 -7.89 17.48 11.44
CA ARG A 27 -7.95 16.34 10.52
C ARG A 27 -6.95 15.29 10.97
N SER A 28 -7.39 14.08 11.29
CA SER A 28 -6.47 12.98 11.56
C SER A 28 -5.95 12.40 10.25
N SER A 29 -4.73 11.85 10.26
CA SER A 29 -4.18 11.15 9.08
C SER A 29 -5.04 9.94 8.63
N SER A 30 -5.93 9.44 9.49
CA SER A 30 -6.91 8.39 9.17
C SER A 30 -8.13 8.89 8.38
N GLU A 31 -8.29 10.21 8.19
CA GLU A 31 -9.41 10.76 7.40
C GLU A 31 -9.18 10.70 5.89
N PHE A 32 -7.95 10.48 5.43
CA PHE A 32 -7.63 10.40 4.01
C PHE A 32 -7.58 8.94 3.55
N ASP A 33 -8.34 8.65 2.49
CA ASP A 33 -8.37 7.32 1.91
C ASP A 33 -7.14 7.13 1.03
N GLY A 34 -6.70 8.15 0.28
CA GLY A 34 -5.43 8.13 -0.47
C GLY A 34 -4.75 9.49 -0.48
N VAL A 35 -3.41 9.54 -0.58
CA VAL A 35 -2.64 10.79 -0.61
C VAL A 35 -1.44 10.64 -1.55
N ALA A 36 -1.38 11.43 -2.61
CA ALA A 36 -0.28 11.32 -3.56
C ALA A 36 0.35 12.67 -3.91
N ALA A 37 1.67 12.65 -4.11
CA ALA A 37 2.45 13.78 -4.62
C ALA A 37 2.98 13.53 -6.03
N ASP A 38 2.90 14.57 -6.86
CA ASP A 38 3.43 14.58 -8.22
C ASP A 38 3.80 16.02 -8.66
N PRO A 39 4.80 16.22 -9.54
CA PRO A 39 5.03 17.53 -10.16
C PRO A 39 3.82 18.04 -10.94
N GLU A 40 2.99 17.14 -11.49
CA GLU A 40 1.79 17.49 -12.24
C GLU A 40 0.52 17.28 -11.38
N PRO A 41 -0.27 18.33 -11.08
CA PRO A 41 -1.43 18.24 -10.19
C PRO A 41 -2.45 17.15 -10.55
N GLU A 42 -2.77 17.00 -11.83
CA GLU A 42 -3.75 16.00 -12.28
C GLU A 42 -3.22 14.57 -12.14
N ARG A 43 -1.90 14.34 -12.22
CA ARG A 43 -1.31 13.04 -11.88
C ARG A 43 -1.36 12.77 -10.39
N ALA A 44 -1.13 13.79 -9.56
CA ALA A 44 -1.26 13.67 -8.10
C ALA A 44 -2.70 13.28 -7.71
N LYS A 45 -3.72 13.98 -8.24
CA LYS A 45 -5.14 13.62 -8.02
C LYS A 45 -5.46 12.19 -8.44
N ARG A 46 -5.05 11.78 -9.65
CA ARG A 46 -5.26 10.41 -10.15
C ARG A 46 -4.64 9.37 -9.22
N ARG A 47 -3.40 9.60 -8.79
CA ARG A 47 -2.70 8.68 -7.90
C ARG A 47 -3.34 8.63 -6.51
N ALA A 48 -3.81 9.76 -5.99
CA ALA A 48 -4.54 9.81 -4.73
C ALA A 48 -5.86 9.02 -4.80
N LEU A 49 -6.56 9.10 -5.94
CA LEU A 49 -7.75 8.30 -6.19
C LEU A 49 -7.43 6.79 -6.25
N TRP A 50 -6.40 6.40 -6.99
CA TRP A 50 -5.98 5.00 -7.07
C TRP A 50 -5.60 4.43 -5.71
N GLU A 51 -4.86 5.19 -4.90
CA GLU A 51 -4.51 4.77 -3.54
C GLU A 51 -5.74 4.67 -2.62
N ALA A 52 -6.74 5.55 -2.79
CA ALA A 52 -7.99 5.47 -2.05
C ALA A 52 -8.76 4.17 -2.37
N HIS A 53 -8.92 3.84 -3.66
CA HIS A 53 -9.52 2.57 -4.07
C HIS A 53 -8.70 1.36 -3.61
N GLU A 54 -7.37 1.43 -3.68
CA GLU A 54 -6.48 0.40 -3.15
C GLU A 54 -6.80 0.11 -1.69
N ARG A 55 -6.75 1.15 -0.84
CA ARG A 55 -6.91 0.98 0.60
C ARG A 55 -8.29 0.47 1.00
N ILE A 56 -9.34 0.92 0.31
CA ILE A 56 -10.69 0.43 0.50
C ILE A 56 -10.80 -1.05 0.10
N ALA A 57 -10.34 -1.41 -1.10
CA ALA A 57 -10.38 -2.79 -1.57
C ALA A 57 -9.59 -3.73 -0.64
N ILE A 58 -8.39 -3.35 -0.22
CA ILE A 58 -7.59 -4.12 0.74
C ILE A 58 -8.35 -4.27 2.08
N CYS A 59 -9.05 -3.23 2.56
CA CYS A 59 -9.83 -3.33 3.79
C CYS A 59 -11.00 -4.32 3.69
N HIS A 60 -11.79 -4.26 2.61
CA HIS A 60 -12.87 -5.23 2.34
C HIS A 60 -12.30 -6.65 2.21
N TRP A 61 -11.20 -6.82 1.49
CA TRP A 61 -10.54 -8.12 1.35
C TRP A 61 -10.06 -8.67 2.70
N TRP A 62 -9.45 -7.82 3.53
CA TRP A 62 -8.96 -8.22 4.85
C TRP A 62 -10.07 -8.70 5.79
N GLN A 63 -11.25 -8.09 5.69
CA GLN A 63 -12.45 -8.49 6.40
C GLN A 63 -13.09 -9.77 5.81
N GLY A 64 -12.74 -10.10 4.57
CA GLY A 64 -13.26 -11.26 3.83
C GLY A 64 -14.50 -10.96 3.00
N ASP A 65 -14.83 -9.68 2.80
CA ASP A 65 -16.01 -9.24 2.06
C ASP A 65 -15.82 -9.37 0.54
N ILE A 66 -14.59 -9.26 0.06
CA ILE A 66 -14.24 -9.50 -1.35
C ILE A 66 -13.15 -10.56 -1.47
N PRO A 67 -13.24 -11.46 -2.46
CA PRO A 67 -12.23 -12.49 -2.68
C PRO A 67 -11.01 -11.95 -3.43
N ALA A 68 -9.92 -12.70 -3.36
CA ALA A 68 -8.71 -12.49 -4.13
C ALA A 68 -8.49 -13.68 -5.07
N ARG A 69 -8.25 -13.42 -6.36
CA ARG A 69 -7.99 -14.44 -7.38
C ARG A 69 -6.51 -14.52 -7.70
N THR A 70 -5.96 -15.73 -7.71
CA THR A 70 -4.54 -15.95 -8.00
C THR A 70 -4.25 -15.65 -9.47
N LEU A 71 -3.22 -14.86 -9.73
CA LEU A 71 -2.71 -14.64 -11.08
C LEU A 71 -1.79 -15.81 -11.49
N PRO A 72 -2.00 -16.45 -12.65
CA PRO A 72 -1.21 -17.60 -13.11
C PRO A 72 0.28 -17.28 -13.26
N ASP A 73 1.13 -18.26 -12.93
CA ASP A 73 2.59 -18.14 -13.10
C ASP A 73 3.00 -17.87 -14.56
N THR A 74 2.22 -18.35 -15.53
CA THR A 74 2.39 -18.08 -16.97
C THR A 74 2.24 -16.59 -17.26
N TRP A 75 1.11 -16.00 -16.83
CA TRP A 75 0.84 -14.57 -16.97
C TRP A 75 1.89 -13.71 -16.25
N VAL A 76 2.29 -14.09 -15.02
CA VAL A 76 3.34 -13.40 -14.26
C VAL A 76 4.70 -13.46 -14.98
N SER A 77 4.96 -14.53 -15.73
CA SER A 77 6.18 -14.67 -16.52
C SER A 77 6.13 -13.82 -17.79
N GLU A 78 5.02 -13.85 -18.52
CA GLU A 78 4.81 -13.12 -19.79
C GLU A 78 4.82 -11.60 -19.59
N THR A 79 4.31 -11.10 -18.46
CA THR A 79 4.37 -9.68 -18.08
C THR A 79 5.77 -9.20 -17.65
N GLY A 80 6.73 -10.13 -17.54
CA GLY A 80 8.12 -9.85 -17.14
C GLY A 80 8.32 -9.64 -15.63
N LEU A 81 7.28 -9.82 -14.81
CA LEU A 81 7.35 -9.67 -13.36
C LEU A 81 8.26 -10.74 -12.73
N ALA A 82 8.16 -11.99 -13.18
CA ALA A 82 9.02 -13.07 -12.69
C ALA A 82 10.51 -12.78 -12.94
N LEU A 83 10.85 -12.24 -14.11
CA LEU A 83 12.21 -11.85 -14.46
C LEU A 83 12.69 -10.66 -13.61
N THR A 84 11.82 -9.68 -13.41
CA THR A 84 12.10 -8.50 -12.59
C THR A 84 12.42 -8.89 -11.14
N LEU A 85 11.60 -9.75 -10.53
CA LEU A 85 11.84 -10.27 -9.18
C LEU A 85 13.18 -11.01 -9.08
N ARG A 86 13.50 -11.87 -10.05
CA ARG A 86 14.77 -12.61 -10.08
C ARG A 86 15.97 -11.67 -10.16
N ARG A 87 15.89 -10.62 -10.99
CA ARG A 87 16.96 -9.62 -11.13
C ARG A 87 17.14 -8.82 -9.85
N LEU A 88 16.06 -8.33 -9.25
CA LEU A 88 16.12 -7.48 -8.06
C LEU A 88 16.53 -8.25 -6.80
N ARG A 89 16.28 -9.57 -6.75
CA ARG A 89 16.75 -10.46 -5.68
C ARG A 89 18.13 -11.09 -5.96
N GLN A 90 18.79 -10.72 -7.05
CA GLN A 90 20.10 -11.29 -7.36
C GLN A 90 21.10 -10.92 -6.26
N GLY A 91 21.70 -11.93 -5.63
CA GLY A 91 22.64 -11.72 -4.51
C GLY A 91 21.96 -11.54 -3.14
N ALA A 92 20.63 -11.61 -3.05
CA ALA A 92 19.94 -11.63 -1.77
C ALA A 92 20.28 -12.90 -0.99
N TYR A 93 20.60 -12.75 0.30
CA TYR A 93 20.98 -13.86 1.18
C TYR A 93 19.80 -14.83 1.43
N LEU A 94 18.57 -14.30 1.52
CA LEU A 94 17.37 -15.09 1.78
C LEU A 94 16.56 -15.29 0.49
N LEU A 95 16.40 -16.55 0.09
CA LEU A 95 15.58 -16.92 -1.06
C LEU A 95 14.10 -16.93 -0.68
N ARG A 96 13.34 -16.04 -1.31
CA ARG A 96 11.90 -15.85 -1.08
C ARG A 96 11.08 -16.20 -2.31
N ARG A 97 9.89 -16.77 -2.10
CA ARG A 97 8.90 -17.05 -3.15
C ARG A 97 7.90 -15.91 -3.21
N SER A 98 7.38 -15.65 -4.40
CA SER A 98 6.34 -14.64 -4.57
C SER A 98 5.21 -15.14 -5.45
N ALA A 99 4.02 -14.65 -5.17
CA ALA A 99 2.81 -14.91 -5.92
C ALA A 99 1.95 -13.63 -5.91
N PHE A 100 0.98 -13.58 -6.81
CA PHE A 100 0.17 -12.40 -7.05
C PHE A 100 -1.31 -12.76 -7.04
N TRP A 101 -2.12 -11.85 -6.51
CA TRP A 101 -3.57 -11.96 -6.51
C TRP A 101 -4.19 -10.65 -6.96
N ARG A 102 -5.26 -10.72 -7.75
CA ARG A 102 -6.13 -9.58 -8.03
C ARG A 102 -7.33 -9.63 -7.08
N LEU A 103 -7.74 -8.49 -6.56
CA LEU A 103 -9.00 -8.39 -5.81
C LEU A 103 -10.19 -8.26 -6.77
N ASP A 104 -11.27 -8.98 -6.45
CA ASP A 104 -12.57 -8.83 -7.11
C ASP A 104 -13.28 -7.58 -6.58
N TYR A 105 -12.67 -6.43 -6.84
CA TYR A 105 -13.18 -5.12 -6.45
C TYR A 105 -13.86 -4.46 -7.65
N ASP A 106 -15.13 -4.11 -7.48
CA ASP A 106 -15.98 -3.54 -8.53
C ASP A 106 -15.69 -2.04 -8.70
N ALA A 107 -14.61 -1.75 -9.43
CA ALA A 107 -14.20 -0.40 -9.81
C ALA A 107 -13.39 -0.44 -11.12
N ASP A 108 -13.27 0.70 -11.79
CA ASP A 108 -12.43 0.88 -13.00
C ASP A 108 -10.91 0.83 -12.71
N ILE A 109 -10.52 0.34 -11.54
CA ILE A 109 -9.14 0.26 -11.05
C ILE A 109 -8.89 -1.18 -10.60
N ALA A 110 -7.85 -1.79 -11.18
CA ALA A 110 -7.34 -3.06 -10.72
C ALA A 110 -6.55 -2.87 -9.43
N VAL A 111 -6.85 -3.69 -8.42
CA VAL A 111 -6.07 -3.78 -7.17
C VAL A 111 -5.42 -5.15 -7.08
N VAL A 112 -4.10 -5.17 -6.90
CA VAL A 112 -3.28 -6.38 -6.86
C VAL A 112 -2.50 -6.46 -5.56
N ILE A 113 -2.43 -7.68 -5.01
CA ILE A 113 -1.60 -8.06 -3.88
C ILE A 113 -0.41 -8.86 -4.41
N CYS A 114 0.79 -8.51 -3.99
CA CYS A 114 1.99 -9.32 -4.17
C CYS A 114 2.44 -9.85 -2.81
N LYS A 115 2.38 -11.17 -2.61
CA LYS A 115 2.92 -11.82 -1.40
C LYS A 115 4.35 -12.23 -1.65
N SER A 116 5.20 -12.07 -0.65
CA SER A 116 6.49 -12.73 -0.57
C SER A 116 6.70 -13.42 0.76
N GLU A 117 7.25 -14.62 0.75
CA GLU A 117 7.50 -15.44 1.95
C GLU A 117 8.75 -16.30 1.77
N THR A 118 9.28 -16.84 2.87
CA THR A 118 10.37 -17.82 2.81
C THR A 118 9.90 -19.09 2.09
N ARG A 119 10.83 -19.97 1.71
CA ARG A 119 10.48 -21.26 1.09
C ARG A 119 9.60 -22.14 1.98
N GLN A 120 9.68 -21.94 3.30
CA GLN A 120 8.88 -22.61 4.32
C GLN A 120 7.51 -21.94 4.56
N GLY A 121 7.18 -20.87 3.82
CA GLY A 121 5.93 -20.13 4.00
C GLY A 121 5.94 -19.23 5.25
N GLN A 122 7.12 -18.88 5.75
CA GLN A 122 7.27 -18.03 6.94
C GLN A 122 7.53 -16.58 6.56
N GLU A 123 7.36 -15.70 7.55
CA GLU A 123 7.58 -14.26 7.44
C GLU A 123 6.94 -13.62 6.19
N PRO A 124 5.64 -13.83 5.92
CA PRO A 124 4.98 -13.24 4.78
C PRO A 124 5.03 -11.72 4.86
N ILE A 125 5.27 -11.10 3.72
CA ILE A 125 5.09 -9.67 3.48
C ILE A 125 4.17 -9.49 2.28
N LEU A 126 3.38 -8.43 2.33
CA LEU A 126 2.50 -8.05 1.25
C LEU A 126 2.93 -6.69 0.72
N GLY A 127 2.90 -6.55 -0.60
CA GLY A 127 2.85 -5.26 -1.28
C GLY A 127 1.52 -5.11 -1.98
N PHE A 128 1.02 -3.89 -2.03
CA PHE A 128 -0.25 -3.56 -2.63
C PHE A 128 -0.03 -2.62 -3.81
N GLY A 129 -0.91 -2.70 -4.80
CA GLY A 129 -0.80 -1.86 -5.97
C GLY A 129 -2.15 -1.68 -6.64
N ALA A 130 -2.50 -0.43 -6.91
CA ALA A 130 -3.61 -0.05 -7.76
C ALA A 130 -3.15 0.62 -9.06
N ALA A 131 -3.85 0.31 -10.15
CA ALA A 131 -3.72 0.98 -11.44
C ALA A 131 -4.93 0.67 -12.34
N THR A 132 -5.03 1.33 -13.48
CA THR A 132 -6.07 1.03 -14.48
C THR A 132 -5.85 -0.27 -15.25
N SER A 133 -4.65 -0.87 -15.18
CA SER A 133 -4.37 -2.19 -15.76
C SER A 133 -3.88 -3.15 -14.68
N VAL A 134 -4.20 -4.45 -14.84
CA VAL A 134 -3.75 -5.46 -13.87
C VAL A 134 -2.24 -5.59 -13.87
N ALA A 135 -1.61 -5.46 -15.05
CA ALA A 135 -0.15 -5.51 -15.18
C ALA A 135 0.55 -4.36 -14.43
N ASP A 136 0.04 -3.13 -14.52
CA ASP A 136 0.65 -2.00 -13.80
C ASP A 136 0.39 -2.05 -12.30
N ALA A 137 -0.82 -2.46 -11.89
CA ALA A 137 -1.14 -2.73 -10.49
C ALA A 137 -0.19 -3.79 -9.90
N ALA A 138 0.07 -4.88 -10.64
CA ALA A 138 1.00 -5.92 -10.22
C ALA A 138 2.46 -5.42 -10.15
N ARG A 139 2.88 -4.53 -11.05
CA ARG A 139 4.20 -3.86 -10.97
C ARG A 139 4.31 -2.97 -9.73
N HIS A 140 3.27 -2.22 -9.41
CA HIS A 140 3.19 -1.41 -8.19
C HIS A 140 3.31 -2.29 -6.95
N ALA A 141 2.46 -3.32 -6.84
CA ALA A 141 2.46 -4.28 -5.73
C ALA A 141 3.81 -4.99 -5.56
N CYS A 142 4.41 -5.45 -6.66
CA CYS A 142 5.75 -6.06 -6.67
C CYS A 142 6.80 -5.13 -6.08
N ARG A 143 6.77 -3.86 -6.48
CA ARG A 143 7.73 -2.86 -6.01
C ARG A 143 7.54 -2.53 -4.54
N GLU A 144 6.30 -2.38 -4.08
CA GLU A 144 6.01 -2.17 -2.66
C GLU A 144 6.48 -3.34 -1.80
N MET A 145 6.18 -4.56 -2.24
CA MET A 145 6.62 -5.78 -1.59
C MET A 145 8.16 -5.83 -1.49
N LEU A 146 8.88 -5.49 -2.56
CA LEU A 146 10.35 -5.45 -2.54
C LEU A 146 10.90 -4.39 -1.58
N LEU A 147 10.26 -3.22 -1.45
CA LEU A 147 10.65 -2.22 -0.45
C LEU A 147 10.48 -2.77 0.98
N MET A 148 9.40 -3.50 1.25
CA MET A 148 9.20 -4.16 2.53
C MET A 148 10.23 -5.26 2.78
N GLU A 149 10.63 -5.96 1.73
CA GLU A 149 11.67 -6.99 1.78
C GLU A 149 13.05 -6.42 2.16
N VAL A 150 13.37 -5.21 1.70
CA VAL A 150 14.56 -4.47 2.15
C VAL A 150 14.43 -4.08 3.63
N ASN A 151 13.26 -3.62 4.06
CA ASN A 151 13.02 -3.29 5.48
C ASN A 151 13.17 -4.52 6.40
N LEU A 152 12.83 -5.72 5.94
CA LEU A 152 13.08 -6.96 6.68
C LEU A 152 14.58 -7.23 6.94
N GLN A 153 15.48 -6.76 6.07
CA GLN A 153 16.91 -6.90 6.33
C GLN A 153 17.34 -6.08 7.56
N GLY A 154 16.69 -4.93 7.78
CA GLY A 154 16.83 -4.15 9.01
C GLY A 154 16.34 -4.90 10.25
N LEU A 155 15.23 -5.64 10.12
CA LEU A 155 14.71 -6.54 11.17
C LEU A 155 15.71 -7.65 11.52
N VAL A 156 16.31 -8.30 10.52
CA VAL A 156 17.33 -9.32 10.74
C VAL A 156 18.55 -8.73 11.45
N GLY A 157 18.99 -7.52 11.05
CA GLY A 157 20.04 -6.79 11.74
C GLY A 157 19.71 -6.51 13.20
N SER A 158 18.49 -6.07 13.50
CA SER A 158 18.06 -5.78 14.87
C SER A 158 17.99 -7.04 15.73
N ARG A 159 17.39 -8.12 15.22
CA ARG A 159 17.35 -9.43 15.92
C ARG A 159 18.74 -10.00 16.22
N ALA A 160 19.71 -9.69 15.37
CA ALA A 160 21.11 -10.07 15.57
C ALA A 160 21.87 -9.13 16.53
N GLY A 161 21.21 -8.11 17.10
CA GLY A 161 21.83 -7.12 17.98
C GLY A 161 22.74 -6.13 17.24
N ILE A 162 22.59 -5.99 15.91
CA ILE A 162 23.42 -5.11 15.07
C ILE A 162 22.79 -3.71 14.98
N THR A 163 21.47 -3.58 15.16
CA THR A 163 20.75 -2.30 15.10
C THR A 163 19.70 -2.17 16.22
N ASP A 164 19.52 -0.97 16.74
CA ASP A 164 18.53 -0.66 17.80
C ASP A 164 17.16 -0.23 17.22
N LEU A 165 16.86 -0.61 15.98
CA LEU A 165 15.57 -0.25 15.36
C LEU A 165 14.42 -0.96 16.08
N ASP A 166 13.37 -0.22 16.46
CA ASP A 166 12.14 -0.85 16.96
C ASP A 166 11.42 -1.58 15.83
N VAL A 167 11.50 -2.90 15.87
CA VAL A 167 10.95 -3.78 14.83
C VAL A 167 9.59 -4.38 15.19
N ARG A 168 9.11 -4.19 16.42
CA ARG A 168 7.84 -4.75 16.91
C ARG A 168 6.63 -4.37 16.03
N PRO A 169 6.54 -3.16 15.44
CA PRO A 169 5.44 -2.85 14.51
C PRO A 169 5.45 -3.74 13.27
N VAL A 170 6.63 -4.03 12.73
CA VAL A 170 6.79 -4.89 11.54
C VAL A 170 6.46 -6.34 11.88
N GLU A 171 6.95 -6.83 13.03
CA GLU A 171 6.67 -8.19 13.51
C GLU A 171 5.17 -8.45 13.71
N ARG A 172 4.44 -7.49 14.32
CA ARG A 172 2.98 -7.59 14.48
C ARG A 172 2.23 -7.70 13.16
N VAL A 173 2.68 -6.97 12.14
CA VAL A 173 2.06 -7.05 10.79
C VAL A 173 2.37 -8.39 10.13
N ILE A 174 3.59 -8.91 10.27
CA ILE A 174 3.95 -10.24 9.77
C ILE A 174 3.09 -11.32 10.44
N GLU A 175 2.92 -11.26 11.75
CA GLU A 175 2.06 -12.19 12.51
C GLU A 175 0.60 -12.12 12.05
N ALA A 176 0.09 -10.91 11.82
CA ALA A 176 -1.25 -10.71 11.25
C ALA A 176 -1.36 -11.35 9.86
N TYR A 177 -0.38 -11.14 8.97
CA TYR A 177 -0.36 -11.80 7.66
C TYR A 177 -0.28 -13.32 7.76
N GLN A 178 0.54 -13.87 8.66
CA GLN A 178 0.61 -15.32 8.88
C GLN A 178 -0.74 -15.91 9.29
N THR A 179 -1.48 -15.17 10.11
CA THR A 179 -2.78 -15.61 10.63
C THR A 179 -3.87 -15.51 9.55
N HIS A 180 -3.89 -14.43 8.76
CA HIS A 180 -5.00 -14.13 7.86
C HIS A 180 -4.81 -14.68 6.43
N CYS A 181 -3.59 -14.63 5.89
CA CYS A 181 -3.33 -14.95 4.48
C CYS A 181 -3.73 -16.37 4.06
N PRO A 182 -3.55 -17.44 4.86
CA PRO A 182 -3.96 -18.79 4.42
C PRO A 182 -5.45 -18.91 4.08
N ARG A 183 -6.31 -18.09 4.71
CA ARG A 183 -7.75 -18.03 4.41
C ARG A 183 -8.06 -17.08 3.26
N LEU A 184 -7.32 -15.97 3.16
CA LEU A 184 -7.62 -14.86 2.26
C LEU A 184 -6.94 -14.95 0.89
N LEU A 185 -5.88 -15.75 0.76
CA LEU A 185 -5.06 -15.90 -0.45
C LEU A 185 -4.99 -17.38 -0.84
N ASP A 186 -6.06 -17.87 -1.46
CA ASP A 186 -6.14 -19.25 -1.94
C ASP A 186 -5.39 -19.40 -3.28
N PRO A 187 -4.30 -20.20 -3.35
CA PRO A 187 -3.57 -20.43 -4.59
C PRO A 187 -4.24 -21.45 -5.53
N SER A 188 -5.35 -22.09 -5.13
CA SER A 188 -5.89 -23.28 -5.80
C SER A 188 -6.66 -23.02 -7.10
N ASP A 189 -7.05 -21.77 -7.39
CA ASP A 189 -7.81 -21.39 -8.59
C ASP A 189 -7.12 -20.23 -9.35
N PRO A 190 -6.00 -20.50 -10.05
CA PRO A 190 -5.33 -19.50 -10.86
C PRO A 190 -6.18 -19.15 -12.09
N ARG A 191 -6.44 -17.85 -12.30
CA ARG A 191 -7.24 -17.35 -13.43
C ARG A 191 -6.55 -16.19 -14.10
N GLU A 192 -6.46 -16.23 -15.43
CA GLU A 192 -5.99 -15.08 -16.18
C GLU A 192 -6.87 -13.86 -15.86
N PRO A 193 -6.28 -12.68 -15.71
CA PRO A 193 -7.04 -11.49 -15.38
C PRO A 193 -7.89 -11.08 -16.58
N ASP A 194 -9.17 -10.86 -16.34
CA ASP A 194 -9.98 -10.04 -17.25
C ASP A 194 -9.39 -8.62 -17.20
N GLU A 195 -8.81 -8.12 -18.29
CA GLU A 195 -8.36 -6.73 -18.29
C GLU A 195 -9.58 -5.84 -18.07
N PRO A 196 -9.59 -4.94 -17.07
CA PRO A 196 -10.63 -3.93 -16.99
C PRO A 196 -10.62 -3.17 -18.32
N GLU A 197 -11.80 -2.97 -18.92
CA GLU A 197 -11.90 -2.10 -20.10
C GLU A 197 -11.22 -0.79 -19.73
N ALA A 198 -10.17 -0.42 -20.46
CA ALA A 198 -9.33 0.74 -20.20
C ALA A 198 -10.08 2.06 -20.48
N ALA A 199 -11.31 2.18 -20.01
CA ALA A 199 -12.01 3.44 -19.89
C ALA A 199 -11.31 4.19 -18.76
N MET A 200 -10.41 5.10 -19.14
CA MET A 200 -10.16 6.26 -18.32
C MET A 200 -11.53 6.87 -18.00
N PRO A 201 -11.94 7.04 -16.74
CA PRO A 201 -13.03 7.95 -16.47
C PRO A 201 -12.54 9.32 -16.97
N ASP A 202 -13.09 9.79 -18.09
CA ASP A 202 -12.80 11.09 -18.71
C ASP A 202 -13.12 12.26 -17.74
N HIS A 203 -13.69 11.94 -16.59
CA HIS A 203 -14.15 12.85 -15.57
C HIS A 203 -13.73 12.38 -14.16
N LEU A 204 -12.43 12.50 -13.85
CA LEU A 204 -11.97 12.48 -12.45
C LEU A 204 -12.70 13.59 -11.68
N GLY A 205 -13.69 13.22 -10.87
CA GLY A 205 -14.47 14.15 -10.05
C GLY A 205 -15.91 14.43 -10.51
N SER A 206 -16.45 13.72 -11.52
CA SER A 206 -17.90 13.79 -11.80
C SER A 206 -18.72 12.77 -11.01
N GLU A 207 -18.08 11.81 -10.35
CA GLU A 207 -18.76 11.01 -9.35
C GLU A 207 -19.05 11.89 -8.13
N PRO A 208 -20.33 12.15 -7.79
CA PRO A 208 -20.72 13.08 -6.73
C PRO A 208 -20.24 12.66 -5.33
N SER A 209 -19.64 11.48 -5.22
CA SER A 209 -19.11 10.81 -4.03
C SER A 209 -17.64 11.11 -3.73
N VAL A 210 -16.83 11.52 -4.72
CA VAL A 210 -15.37 11.64 -4.57
C VAL A 210 -14.98 13.04 -4.13
N ASN A 211 -14.30 13.15 -2.99
CA ASN A 211 -13.81 14.43 -2.46
C ASN A 211 -12.29 14.52 -2.57
N PHE A 212 -11.80 15.61 -3.17
CA PHE A 212 -10.38 15.92 -3.25
C PHE A 212 -10.04 17.14 -2.40
N ASP A 213 -8.93 17.05 -1.67
CA ASP A 213 -8.37 18.14 -0.88
C ASP A 213 -6.94 18.43 -1.39
N ASP A 214 -6.63 19.68 -1.72
CA ASP A 214 -5.26 20.11 -2.05
C ASP A 214 -4.48 20.33 -0.75
N LEU A 215 -3.40 19.58 -0.57
CA LEU A 215 -2.51 19.65 0.59
C LEU A 215 -1.14 20.24 0.23
N SER A 216 -1.00 20.85 -0.95
CA SER A 216 0.28 21.37 -1.44
C SER A 216 0.86 22.44 -0.50
N ILE A 217 2.09 22.25 -0.06
CA ILE A 217 2.79 23.17 0.88
C ILE A 217 3.83 24.07 0.21
N GLY A 218 3.83 24.16 -1.13
CA GLY A 218 4.70 25.05 -1.89
C GLY A 218 6.14 24.54 -2.09
N ASP A 219 6.40 23.25 -1.95
CA ASP A 219 7.73 22.63 -2.11
C ASP A 219 8.05 22.15 -3.54
N GLY A 220 7.29 22.64 -4.52
CA GLY A 220 7.47 22.32 -5.94
C GLY A 220 6.79 21.02 -6.40
N ARG A 221 5.98 20.39 -5.55
CA ARG A 221 5.10 19.27 -5.92
C ARG A 221 3.66 19.59 -5.53
N ALA A 222 2.72 19.13 -6.35
CA ALA A 222 1.32 19.12 -5.98
C ALA A 222 1.06 17.89 -5.11
N VAL A 223 0.37 18.08 -3.99
CA VAL A 223 -0.02 17.00 -3.08
C VAL A 223 -1.53 17.02 -2.95
N TRP A 224 -2.18 15.90 -3.26
CA TRP A 224 -3.62 15.78 -3.20
C TRP A 224 -4.02 14.62 -2.31
N ALA A 225 -5.04 14.86 -1.48
CA ALA A 225 -5.72 13.81 -0.74
C ALA A 225 -7.08 13.51 -1.39
N CYS A 226 -7.45 12.24 -1.38
CA CYS A 226 -8.71 11.73 -1.89
C CYS A 226 -9.51 11.05 -0.77
N ARG A 227 -10.82 11.26 -0.79
CA ARG A 227 -11.79 10.62 0.10
C ARG A 227 -12.95 10.07 -0.72
N LEU A 228 -13.26 8.80 -0.49
CA LEU A 228 -14.36 8.06 -1.06
C LEU A 228 -15.38 7.74 0.05
N PRO A 229 -16.69 7.66 -0.25
CA PRO A 229 -17.71 7.40 0.74
C PRO A 229 -17.87 5.89 0.94
N ASP A 230 -16.95 5.28 1.69
CA ASP A 230 -17.01 3.87 2.04
C ASP A 230 -17.19 3.69 3.56
N ALA A 231 -18.36 3.22 3.97
CA ALA A 231 -18.70 3.09 5.39
C ALA A 231 -17.84 2.01 6.12
N VAL A 232 -17.41 0.97 5.40
CA VAL A 232 -16.62 -0.13 5.95
C VAL A 232 -15.21 0.37 6.27
N TYR A 233 -14.57 1.04 5.32
CA TYR A 233 -13.26 1.67 5.51
C TYR A 233 -13.28 2.71 6.64
N ARG A 234 -14.35 3.50 6.74
CA ARG A 234 -14.52 4.52 7.79
C ARG A 234 -14.74 3.93 9.19
N SER A 235 -15.24 2.69 9.29
CA SER A 235 -15.46 2.02 10.57
C SER A 235 -14.20 1.39 11.18
N ARG A 236 -13.05 1.49 10.49
CA ARG A 236 -11.77 0.85 10.83
C ARG A 236 -11.21 1.22 12.20
N ASP A 237 -11.68 2.28 12.84
CA ASP A 237 -11.34 2.61 14.24
C ASP A 237 -11.81 1.55 15.27
N ARG A 238 -12.54 0.50 14.86
CA ARG A 238 -13.10 -0.52 15.77
C ARG A 238 -12.25 -1.81 15.91
N GLY A 239 -10.96 -1.66 16.17
CA GLY A 239 -10.21 -2.66 16.98
C GLY A 239 -9.69 -3.94 16.30
N LEU A 240 -9.70 -4.07 14.99
CA LEU A 240 -8.97 -5.14 14.28
C LEU A 240 -7.60 -4.63 13.82
N ALA A 241 -6.54 -5.42 14.02
CA ALA A 241 -5.24 -5.16 13.41
C ALA A 241 -5.42 -5.11 11.88
N GLY A 242 -5.32 -3.91 11.31
CA GLY A 242 -5.54 -3.71 9.89
C GLY A 242 -4.39 -4.27 9.03
N PRO A 243 -4.61 -4.43 7.72
CA PRO A 243 -3.63 -4.98 6.78
C PRO A 243 -2.47 -4.02 6.48
N PHE A 244 -2.39 -2.88 7.17
CA PHE A 244 -1.37 -1.87 6.93
C PHE A 244 -0.55 -1.67 8.20
N MET A 245 0.72 -1.34 8.04
CA MET A 245 1.53 -0.85 9.15
C MET A 245 0.88 0.41 9.72
N THR A 246 0.39 0.32 10.96
CA THR A 246 0.03 1.51 11.72
C THR A 246 1.30 2.32 11.94
N ARG A 247 1.29 3.60 11.54
CA ARG A 247 2.36 4.51 11.95
C ARG A 247 2.45 4.45 13.48
N PRO A 248 3.66 4.40 14.07
CA PRO A 248 3.78 4.56 15.50
C PRO A 248 3.04 5.83 15.89
N ALA A 249 2.14 5.73 16.88
CA ALA A 249 1.60 6.92 17.51
C ALA A 249 2.80 7.76 17.92
N GLY A 250 2.83 9.02 17.48
CA GLY A 250 3.93 9.92 17.79
C GLY A 250 4.25 9.79 19.28
N SER A 251 5.52 9.54 19.60
CA SER A 251 6.04 9.72 20.94
C SER A 251 5.54 11.09 21.39
N GLN A 252 4.61 11.10 22.35
CA GLN A 252 4.33 12.29 23.12
C GLN A 252 5.69 12.70 23.68
N GLU A 253 6.23 13.82 23.19
CA GLU A 253 7.35 14.48 23.85
C GLU A 253 6.88 14.71 25.29
N GLU A 254 7.56 14.04 26.22
CA GLU A 254 7.38 14.31 27.65
C GLU A 254 7.67 15.80 27.84
N GLU A 255 6.65 16.56 28.26
CA GLU A 255 6.83 17.91 28.79
C GLU A 255 7.86 17.80 29.93
N GLU A 256 9.08 18.28 29.70
CA GLU A 256 10.01 18.62 30.76
C GLU A 256 9.37 19.77 31.55
N ASP A 257 8.80 19.40 32.70
CA ASP A 257 8.31 20.29 33.74
C ASP A 257 9.52 21.05 34.32
N ASP A 258 9.64 22.32 33.97
CA ASP A 258 10.64 23.26 34.50
C ASP A 258 10.44 23.40 36.02
N GLY A 259 11.43 22.92 36.79
CA GLY A 259 11.61 23.15 38.22
C GLY A 259 12.86 23.97 38.52
#